data_AF-R5A917-F1
#
_entry.id   AF-R5A917-F1
#
_cell.length_a   1.000
_cell.length_b   1.000
_cell.length_c   1.000
_cell.angle_alpha   90.00
_cell.angle_beta   90.00
_cell.angle_gamma   90.00
#
_symmetry.space_group_name_H-M   'P 1'
#
loop_
_entity.id
_entity.type
_entity.pdbx_description
1 polymer ?
#
loop_
_entity_poly.entity_id
_entity_poly.type
_entity_poly.pdbx_seq_one_letter_code
_entity_poly.pdbx_strand_id
1 'polypeptide(L)' 'MIPCQSTCGHYCEGCHKQCAKWKLLQAKNRAENQKKKDYLQYYNQVSGVMLRQFLSMQPRAYHR' A
#
# COMPACT_ATOMS: atom_id res chain seq x y z
N MET A 1 5.31 12.68 -7.37
CA MET A 1 4.74 13.06 -8.68
C MET A 1 3.34 13.62 -8.46
N ILE A 2 3.07 14.86 -8.85
CA ILE A 2 1.73 15.47 -8.74
C ILE A 2 1.05 15.34 -10.11
N PRO A 3 0.07 14.43 -10.28
CA PRO A 3 -0.55 14.17 -11.57
C PRO A 3 -1.33 15.38 -12.12
N CYS A 4 -1.72 16.35 -11.29
CA CYS A 4 -2.41 17.53 -11.78
C CYS A 4 -1.52 18.42 -12.67
N GLN A 5 -0.19 18.37 -12.51
CA GLN A 5 0.75 19.11 -13.37
C GLN A 5 0.69 18.63 -14.82
N SER A 6 0.47 17.33 -15.05
CA SER A 6 0.42 16.74 -16.38
C SER A 6 -1.00 16.53 -16.93
N THR A 7 -2.03 16.55 -16.09
CA THR A 7 -3.40 16.12 -16.48
C THR A 7 -4.51 17.14 -16.20
N CYS A 8 -4.18 18.35 -15.73
CA CYS A 8 -5.15 19.40 -15.45
C CYS A 8 -4.90 20.63 -16.32
N GLY A 9 -5.88 20.98 -17.18
CA GLY A 9 -5.80 22.20 -18.00
C GLY A 9 -5.89 23.51 -17.21
N HIS A 10 -6.32 23.45 -15.94
CA HIS A 10 -6.38 24.58 -15.01
C HIS A 10 -5.27 24.50 -13.96
N TYR A 11 -4.15 23.84 -14.28
CA TYR A 11 -3.06 23.71 -13.35
C TYR A 11 -2.44 25.09 -13.06
N CYS A 12 -2.33 25.42 -11.78
CA CYS A 12 -1.45 26.47 -11.27
C CYS A 12 -0.61 25.91 -10.12
N GLU A 13 0.50 26.57 -9.80
CA GLU A 13 1.34 26.16 -8.68
C GLU A 13 0.52 26.11 -7.38
N GLY A 14 0.58 24.98 -6.67
CA GLY A 14 -0.23 24.77 -5.46
C GLY A 14 -1.68 24.32 -5.69
N CYS A 15 -2.17 24.22 -6.93
CA CYS A 15 -3.55 23.83 -7.26
C CYS A 15 -3.96 22.47 -6.65
N HIS A 16 -3.03 21.51 -6.53
CA HIS A 16 -3.29 20.19 -5.93
C HIS A 16 -3.84 20.25 -4.49
N LYS A 17 -3.64 21.34 -3.75
CA LYS A 17 -4.19 21.49 -2.39
C LYS A 17 -5.72 21.65 -2.38
N GLN A 18 -6.27 22.28 -3.41
CA GLN A 18 -7.69 22.61 -3.50
C GLN A 18 -8.41 21.97 -4.70
N CYS A 19 -7.68 21.36 -5.63
CA CYS A 19 -8.21 20.75 -6.84
C CYS A 19 -9.19 19.59 -6.54
N ALA A 20 -10.44 19.74 -6.96
CA ALA A 20 -11.47 18.72 -6.80
C ALA A 20 -11.12 17.40 -7.53
N LYS A 21 -10.62 17.48 -8.77
CA LYS A 21 -10.16 16.31 -9.55
C LYS A 21 -9.05 15.55 -8.82
N TRP A 22 -8.13 16.26 -8.17
CA TRP A 22 -7.06 15.63 -7.40
C TRP A 22 -7.58 14.93 -6.15
N LYS A 23 -8.49 15.55 -5.40
CA LYS A 23 -9.13 14.93 -4.23
C LYS A 23 -9.85 13.63 -4.61
N LEU A 24 -10.58 13.62 -5.71
CA LEU A 24 -11.26 12.42 -6.24
C LEU A 24 -10.27 11.31 -6.62
N LEU A 25 -9.20 11.65 -7.35
CA LEU A 25 -8.16 10.69 -7.71
C LEU A 25 -7.45 10.12 -6.47
N GLN A 26 -7.15 10.97 -5.49
CA GLN A 26 -6.54 10.55 -4.24
C GLN A 26 -7.47 9.63 -3.44
N ALA A 27 -8.78 9.89 -3.42
CA ALA A 27 -9.76 9.01 -2.78
C ALA A 27 -9.81 7.64 -3.48
N LYS A 28 -9.87 7.61 -4.82
CA LYS A 28 -9.83 6.36 -5.60
C LYS A 28 -8.55 5.58 -5.33
N ASN A 29 -7.39 6.23 -5.38
CA ASN A 29 -6.10 5.58 -5.12
C ASN A 29 -6.00 5.06 -3.69
N ARG A 30 -6.56 5.79 -2.70
CA ARG A 30 -6.62 5.31 -1.31
C ARG A 30 -7.44 4.02 -1.19
N ALA A 31 -8.62 3.98 -1.80
CA ALA A 31 -9.46 2.78 -1.80
C ALA A 31 -8.76 1.58 -2.44
N GLU A 32 -8.14 1.77 -3.61
CA GLU A 32 -7.42 0.70 -4.31
C GLU A 32 -6.18 0.24 -3.54
N ASN A 33 -5.42 1.16 -2.95
CA ASN A 33 -4.27 0.81 -2.12
C ASN A 33 -4.68 0.09 -0.83
N GLN A 34 -5.83 0.45 -0.25
CA GLN A 34 -6.33 -0.24 0.94
C GLN A 34 -6.65 -1.70 0.62
N LYS A 35 -7.37 -1.97 -0.47
CA LYS A 35 -7.65 -3.35 -0.92
C LYS A 35 -6.37 -4.19 -1.09
N LYS A 36 -5.33 -3.59 -1.71
CA LYS A 36 -4.03 -4.25 -1.89
C LYS A 36 -3.34 -4.53 -0.55
N LYS A 37 -3.40 -3.59 0.39
CA LYS A 37 -2.85 -3.77 1.73
C LYS A 37 -3.57 -4.90 2.47
N ASP A 38 -4.89 -4.91 2.44
CA ASP A 38 -5.71 -5.93 3.11
C ASP A 38 -5.39 -7.33 2.56
N TYR A 39 -5.29 -7.45 1.23
CA TYR A 39 -4.85 -8.68 0.56
C TYR A 39 -3.47 -9.13 1.06
N LEU A 40 -2.47 -8.25 0.99
CA LEU A 40 -1.10 -8.59 1.42
C LEU A 40 -1.04 -8.93 2.91
N GLN A 41 -1.80 -8.23 3.76
CA GLN A 41 -1.86 -8.48 5.19
C GLN A 41 -2.39 -9.89 5.49
N TYR A 42 -3.49 -10.28 4.85
CA TYR A 42 -4.05 -11.63 4.99
C TYR A 42 -3.03 -12.72 4.63
N TYR A 43 -2.43 -12.63 3.44
CA TYR A 43 -1.47 -13.65 3.00
C TYR A 43 -0.17 -13.63 3.81
N ASN A 44 0.31 -12.46 4.24
CA ASN A 44 1.46 -12.38 5.14
C ASN A 44 1.18 -13.06 6.48
N GLN A 45 -0.04 -12.96 7.00
CA GLN A 45 -0.42 -13.65 8.24
C GLN A 45 -0.40 -15.17 8.05
N VAL A 46 -1.02 -15.67 6.97
CA VAL A 46 -1.08 -17.11 6.65
C VAL A 46 0.33 -17.69 6.43
N SER A 47 1.10 -17.08 5.52
CA SER A 47 2.47 -17.52 5.21
C SER A 47 3.38 -17.38 6.42
N GLY A 48 3.18 -16.35 7.25
CA GLY A 48 3.95 -16.14 8.47
C GLY A 48 3.76 -17.24 9.52
N VAL A 49 2.55 -17.80 9.66
CA VAL A 49 2.30 -18.94 10.56
C VAL A 49 3.10 -20.16 10.10
N MET A 50 2.99 -20.48 8.81
CA MET A 50 3.69 -21.62 8.21
C MET A 50 5.22 -21.48 8.33
N LEU A 51 5.75 -20.29 8.02
CA LEU A 51 7.18 -20.01 8.17
C LEU A 51 7.65 -20.20 9.62
N ARG A 52 6.89 -19.70 10.60
CA ARG A 52 7.25 -19.90 12.02
C ARG A 52 7.29 -21.37 12.41
N GLN A 53 6.33 -22.18 11.94
CA GLN A 53 6.31 -23.63 12.19
C GLN A 53 7.54 -24.32 11.56
N PHE A 54 7.87 -24.01 10.32
CA PHE A 54 9.05 -24.59 9.67
C PHE A 54 10.35 -24.17 10.36
N LEU A 55 10.47 -22.90 10.74
CA LEU A 55 11.64 -22.40 11.46
C LEU A 55 11.78 -23.04 12.85
N SER A 56 10.69 -23.30 13.57
CA SER A 56 10.76 -23.96 14.89
C SER A 56 11.18 -25.43 14.80
N MET A 57 10.94 -26.09 13.65
CA MET A 57 11.38 -27.46 13.39
C MET A 57 12.84 -27.54 12.90
N GLN A 58 13.48 -26.41 12.57
CA GLN A 58 14.86 -26.43 12.14
C GLN A 58 15.80 -26.71 13.33
N PRO A 59 16.75 -27.66 13.20
CA PRO A 59 17.70 -28.01 14.27
C PRO A 59 18.52 -26.81 14.80
N ARG A 60 18.70 -25.77 13.98
CA ARG A 60 19.47 -24.57 14.33
C ARG A 60 18.75 -23.60 15.27
N ALA A 61 17.43 -23.71 15.42
CA ALA A 61 16.66 -22.84 16.31
C ALA A 61 16.83 -23.21 17.80
N TYR A 62 17.28 -24.43 18.11
CA TYR A 62 17.42 -24.95 19.47
C TYR A 62 18.73 -24.55 20.17
N HIS A 63 19.69 -23.97 19.43
CA HIS A 63 21.03 -23.63 19.90
C HIS A 63 21.29 -22.12 20.00
N ARG A 64 20.27 -21.30 20.30
CA ARG A 64 20.44 -19.87 20.51
C ARG A 64 19.87 -19.40 21.83
#